data_AF-A0A4Q9VDS4-F1
#
_entry.id   AF-A0A4Q9VDS4-F1
#
_cell.length_a   1.000
_cell.length_b   1.000
_cell.length_c   1.000
_cell.angle_alpha   90.00
_cell.angle_beta   90.00
_cell.angle_gamma   90.00
#
_symmetry.space_group_name_H-M   'P 1'
#
loop_
_entity.id
_entity.type
_entity.pdbx_description
1 polymer ?
#
loop_
_entity_poly.entity_id
_entity_poly.type
_entity_poly.pdbx_seq_one_letter_code
_entity_poly.pdbx_strand_id
1 'polypeptide(L)'
;MSDGSEVPRGTGNVFADLGDANADAKQLKAQLAVEIIATLDRQSLSVREAAELAHVDPADIQRIRKADLSRFTVDRLLHILAAAA
;
A
#
# COMPACT_ATOMS: atom_id res chain seq x y z
N MET A 1 14.79 40.50 -5.90
CA MET A 1 15.78 39.42 -5.74
C MET A 1 15.08 38.36 -4.93
N SER A 2 14.51 37.36 -5.59
CA SER A 2 13.85 36.26 -4.90
C SER A 2 14.94 35.29 -4.48
N ASP A 3 15.15 35.18 -3.17
CA ASP A 3 16.08 34.23 -2.58
C ASP A 3 15.58 32.82 -2.93
N GLY A 4 16.27 32.18 -3.88
CA GLY A 4 15.91 30.87 -4.40
C GLY A 4 16.31 29.81 -3.39
N SER A 5 15.49 29.60 -2.37
CA SER A 5 15.66 28.47 -1.46
C SER A 5 15.53 27.17 -2.27
N GLU A 6 16.64 26.43 -2.36
CA GLU A 6 16.64 25.09 -2.93
C GLU A 6 15.71 24.20 -2.10
N VAL A 7 14.58 23.80 -2.69
CA VAL A 7 13.72 22.78 -2.09
C VAL A 7 14.48 21.45 -2.18
N PRO A 8 14.83 20.81 -1.05
CA PRO A 8 15.53 19.54 -1.09
C PRO A 8 14.69 18.52 -1.84
N ARG A 9 15.30 17.80 -2.79
CA ARG A 9 14.61 16.72 -3.50
C ARG A 9 14.36 15.57 -2.52
N GLY A 10 13.11 15.14 -2.39
CA GLY A 10 12.74 13.99 -1.57
C GLY A 10 13.43 12.70 -2.03
N THR A 11 13.63 11.77 -1.10
CA THR A 11 14.33 10.50 -1.35
C THR A 11 13.52 9.49 -2.17
N GLY A 12 12.24 9.80 -2.44
CA GLY A 12 11.27 8.86 -3.02
C GLY A 12 10.58 8.00 -1.96
N ASN A 13 11.01 8.09 -0.70
CA ASN A 13 10.32 7.54 0.45
C ASN A 13 9.78 8.69 1.32
N VAL A 14 8.50 9.01 1.16
CA VAL A 14 7.85 10.10 1.91
C VAL A 14 7.90 9.87 3.42
N PHE A 15 7.92 8.61 3.87
CA PHE A 15 8.04 8.30 5.29
C PHE A 15 9.46 8.60 5.81
N ALA A 16 10.49 8.35 5.00
CA ALA A 16 11.87 8.69 5.36
C ALA A 16 12.07 10.20 5.36
N ASP A 17 11.52 10.89 4.36
CA ASP A 17 11.56 12.36 4.27
C ASP A 17 10.89 13.03 5.48
N LEU A 18 9.95 12.35 6.14
CA LEU A 18 9.27 12.78 7.37
C LEU A 18 9.90 12.25 8.66
N GLY A 19 11.03 11.52 8.59
CA GLY A 19 11.74 11.00 9.75
C GLY A 19 11.06 9.83 10.47
N ASP A 20 10.22 9.06 9.76
CA ASP A 20 9.56 7.90 10.34
C ASP A 20 10.55 6.76 10.61
N ALA A 21 10.60 6.28 11.85
CA ALA A 21 11.50 5.20 12.25
C ALA A 21 11.25 3.88 11.49
N ASN A 22 10.06 3.70 10.91
CA ASN A 22 9.68 2.52 10.14
C ASN A 22 9.47 2.84 8.65
N ALA A 23 10.16 3.86 8.14
CA ALA A 23 9.94 4.39 6.80
C ALA A 23 9.93 3.32 5.70
N ASP A 24 10.93 2.43 5.67
CA ASP A 24 11.04 1.39 4.65
C ASP A 24 9.90 0.37 4.72
N ALA A 25 9.50 -0.02 5.93
CA ALA A 25 8.37 -0.93 6.11
C ALA A 25 7.05 -0.29 5.68
N LYS A 26 6.84 1.01 5.95
CA LYS A 26 5.65 1.74 5.51
C LYS A 26 5.62 1.93 3.99
N GLN A 27 6.77 2.26 3.39
CA GLN A 27 6.96 2.34 1.95
C GLN A 27 6.59 1.02 1.28
N LEU A 28 7.16 -0.10 1.77
CA LEU A 28 6.90 -1.42 1.20
C LEU A 28 5.43 -1.82 1.31
N LYS A 29 4.79 -1.57 2.47
CA LYS A 29 3.35 -1.81 2.61
C LYS A 29 2.53 -0.99 1.63
N ALA A 30 2.87 0.29 1.43
CA ALA A 30 2.18 1.17 0.49
C ALA A 30 2.32 0.67 -0.96
N GLN A 31 3.52 0.26 -1.36
CA GLN A 31 3.77 -0.32 -2.70
C GLN A 31 2.97 -1.61 -2.92
N LEU A 32 2.94 -2.51 -1.93
CA LEU A 32 2.13 -3.73 -2.00
C LEU A 32 0.63 -3.42 -2.10
N ALA A 33 0.14 -2.44 -1.34
CA ALA A 33 -1.25 -2.02 -1.43
C ALA A 33 -1.60 -1.47 -2.82
N VAL A 34 -0.70 -0.69 -3.44
CA VAL A 34 -0.86 -0.21 -4.83
C VAL A 34 -0.98 -1.39 -5.80
N GLU A 35 -0.09 -2.37 -5.72
CA GLU A 35 -0.12 -3.55 -6.59
C GLU A 35 -1.39 -4.40 -6.39
N ILE A 36 -1.84 -4.57 -5.13
CA ILE A 36 -3.10 -5.26 -4.84
C ILE A 36 -4.25 -4.51 -5.49
N ILE A 37 -4.40 -3.20 -5.24
CA ILE A 37 -5.51 -2.39 -5.79
C ILE A 37 -5.50 -2.45 -7.32
N ALA A 38 -4.33 -2.27 -7.94
CA ALA A 38 -4.18 -2.33 -9.39
C ALA A 38 -4.54 -3.71 -9.96
N THR A 39 -4.24 -4.79 -9.25
CA THR A 39 -4.60 -6.16 -9.65
C THR A 39 -6.11 -6.38 -9.55
N LEU A 40 -6.73 -5.99 -8.43
CA LEU A 40 -8.18 -6.09 -8.24
C LEU A 40 -8.94 -5.31 -9.31
N ASP A 41 -8.48 -4.10 -9.64
CA ASP A 41 -9.12 -3.24 -10.65
C ASP A 41 -8.94 -3.81 -12.06
N ARG A 42 -7.75 -4.33 -12.40
CA ARG A 42 -7.47 -4.94 -13.71
C ARG A 42 -8.31 -6.19 -13.97
N GLN A 43 -8.54 -6.99 -12.92
CA GLN A 43 -9.36 -8.20 -13.00
C GLN A 43 -10.86 -7.92 -12.79
N SER A 44 -11.24 -6.66 -12.52
CA SER A 44 -12.62 -6.27 -12.18
C SER A 44 -13.22 -7.05 -11.00
N LEU A 45 -12.37 -7.44 -10.04
CA LEU A 45 -12.81 -8.19 -8.87
C LEU A 45 -13.60 -7.30 -7.92
N SER A 46 -14.79 -7.75 -7.55
CA SER A 46 -15.50 -7.18 -6.42
C SER A 46 -14.75 -7.46 -5.12
N VAL A 47 -15.10 -6.69 -4.09
CA VAL A 47 -14.53 -6.81 -2.75
C VAL A 47 -14.76 -8.20 -2.16
N ARG A 48 -15.90 -8.82 -2.47
CA ARG A 48 -16.25 -10.15 -1.97
C ARG A 48 -15.46 -11.24 -2.69
N GLU A 49 -15.38 -11.19 -4.02
CA GLU A 49 -14.59 -12.15 -4.81
C GLU A 49 -13.11 -12.09 -4.40
N ALA A 50 -12.55 -10.89 -4.26
CA ALA A 50 -11.17 -10.71 -3.81
C ALA A 50 -10.93 -11.29 -2.41
N ALA A 51 -11.88 -11.08 -1.49
CA ALA A 51 -11.78 -11.59 -0.12
C ALA A 51 -11.89 -13.12 -0.06
N GLU A 52 -12.76 -13.70 -0.89
CA GLU A 52 -12.93 -15.15 -1.04
C GLU A 52 -11.65 -15.80 -1.60
N LEU A 53 -11.09 -15.24 -2.67
CA LEU A 53 -9.83 -15.71 -3.28
C LEU A 53 -8.65 -15.65 -2.31
N ALA A 54 -8.54 -14.54 -1.56
CA ALA A 54 -7.45 -14.34 -0.62
C ALA A 54 -7.69 -14.95 0.77
N HIS A 55 -8.84 -15.61 1.00
CA HIS A 55 -9.23 -16.16 2.30
C HIS A 55 -9.13 -15.14 3.46
N VAL A 56 -9.59 -13.90 3.22
CA VAL A 56 -9.60 -12.81 4.20
C VAL A 56 -11.00 -12.25 4.42
N ASP A 57 -11.15 -11.41 5.44
CA ASP A 57 -12.39 -10.67 5.64
C ASP A 57 -12.56 -9.59 4.55
N PRO A 58 -13.76 -9.42 3.96
CA PRO A 58 -14.03 -8.34 2.99
C PRO A 58 -13.66 -6.93 3.48
N ALA A 59 -13.75 -6.68 4.79
CA ALA A 59 -13.31 -5.45 5.40
C ALA A 59 -11.79 -5.25 5.28
N ASP A 60 -10.97 -6.29 5.19
CA ASP A 60 -9.54 -6.12 4.96
C ASP A 60 -9.24 -5.61 3.55
N ILE A 61 -9.93 -6.11 2.53
CA ILE A 61 -9.85 -5.58 1.16
C ILE A 61 -10.28 -4.11 1.11
N GLN A 62 -11.34 -3.75 1.82
CA GLN A 62 -11.78 -2.35 1.96
C GLN A 62 -10.72 -1.45 2.58
N ARG A 63 -10.00 -1.93 3.59
CA ARG A 63 -8.99 -1.13 4.28
C ARG A 63 -7.71 -0.98 3.45
N ILE A 64 -7.33 -2.00 2.68
CA ILE A 64 -6.26 -1.89 1.68
C ILE A 64 -6.62 -0.82 0.63
N ARG A 65 -7.84 -0.85 0.08
CA ARG A 65 -8.31 0.19 -0.88
C ARG A 65 -8.30 1.61 -0.31
N LYS A 66 -8.43 1.76 1.01
CA LYS A 66 -8.36 3.04 1.74
C LYS A 66 -6.93 3.39 2.20
N ALA A 67 -5.94 2.58 1.87
CA ALA A 67 -4.57 2.67 2.38
C ALA A 67 -4.47 2.70 3.93
N ASP A 68 -5.45 2.12 4.63
CA ASP A 68 -5.36 1.87 6.07
C ASP A 68 -4.58 0.57 6.31
N LEU A 69 -3.26 0.71 6.32
CA LEU A 69 -2.31 -0.41 6.38
C LEU A 69 -1.74 -0.65 7.79
N SER A 70 -2.23 0.09 8.78
CA SER A 70 -1.70 0.12 10.15
C SER A 70 -1.62 -1.27 10.79
N ARG A 71 -2.62 -2.13 10.57
CA ARG A 71 -2.70 -3.49 11.12
C ARG A 71 -2.14 -4.60 10.22
N PHE A 72 -1.69 -4.27 9.01
CA PHE A 72 -1.21 -5.27 8.06
C PHE A 72 0.30 -5.46 8.23
N THR A 73 0.74 -6.71 8.28
CA THR A 73 2.16 -7.05 8.07
C THR A 73 2.46 -7.07 6.57
N VAL A 74 3.75 -7.00 6.23
CA VAL A 74 4.21 -7.16 4.84
C VAL A 74 3.81 -8.54 4.31
N ASP A 75 4.04 -9.60 5.10
CA ASP A 75 3.68 -10.98 4.74
C ASP A 75 2.19 -11.13 4.43
N ARG A 76 1.32 -10.46 5.21
CA ARG A 76 -0.12 -10.51 4.99
C ARG A 76 -0.52 -9.83 3.67
N LEU A 77 0.10 -8.70 3.33
CA LEU A 77 -0.14 -8.03 2.05
C LEU A 77 0.38 -8.87 0.87
N LEU A 78 1.57 -9.49 1.01
CA LEU A 78 2.11 -10.40 0.01
C LEU A 78 1.19 -11.60 -0.23
N HIS A 79 0.64 -12.20 0.83
CA HIS A 79 -0.30 -13.31 0.71
C HIS A 79 -1.56 -12.90 -0.08
N ILE A 80 -2.13 -11.73 0.24
CA ILE A 80 -3.31 -11.20 -0.48
C ILE A 80 -2.97 -10.91 -1.95
N LEU A 81 -1.80 -10.31 -2.22
CA LEU A 81 -1.36 -10.05 -3.59
C LEU A 81 -1.17 -11.34 -4.39
N ALA A 82 -0.53 -12.34 -3.81
CA ALA A 82 -0.30 -13.64 -4.46
C ALA A 82 -1.61 -14.39 -4.75
N ALA A 83 -2.64 -14.23 -3.92
CA ALA A 83 -3.95 -14.83 -4.15
C ALA A 83 -4.81 -14.09 -5.18
N ALA A 84 -4.55 -12.80 -5.38
CA ALA A 84 -5.25 -11.96 -6.36
C ALA A 84 -4.57 -11.93 -7.74
N ALA A 85 -3.31 -12.36 -7.85
CA ALA A 85 -2.53 -12.37 -9.10
C ALA A 85 -2.95 -13.51 -10.03
#